data_AF-A0A949U0J9-F1
#
_entry.id   AF-A0A949U0J9-F1
#
_cell.length_a   1.000
_cell.length_b   1.000
_cell.length_c   1.000
_cell.angle_alpha   90.00
_cell.angle_beta   90.00
_cell.angle_gamma   90.00
#
_symmetry.space_group_name_H-M   'P 1'
#
loop_
_entity.id
_entity.type
_entity.pdbx_description
1 polymer ?
#
loop_
_entity_poly.entity_id
_entity_poly.type
_entity_poly.pdbx_seq_one_letter_code
_entity_poly.pdbx_strand_id
1 'polypeptide(L)'
;MYNNEKYFSEIILRITSLTDEYDSYIYKCKKYAEYLRNEKLTTSQIRKIYSDIMNAKTAMDLKRLRPRLAYIRGKSENSRAKYAIRSLIDILDKGIESLNVNDNEEEIKSLKEFIETIVAYRKYYGDNT
;
A
#
# COMPACT_ATOMS: atom_id res chain seq x y z
N MET A 1 2.51 -15.84 1.53
CA MET A 1 3.00 -14.47 1.27
C MET A 1 2.89 -14.08 -0.21
N TYR A 2 3.37 -14.91 -1.16
CA TYR A 2 3.32 -14.68 -2.61
C TYR A 2 1.92 -14.33 -3.19
N ASN A 3 0.85 -14.77 -2.54
CA ASN A 3 -0.52 -14.60 -3.04
C ASN A 3 -1.07 -13.18 -2.86
N ASN A 4 -0.65 -12.46 -1.80
CA ASN A 4 -1.17 -11.11 -1.52
C ASN A 4 -0.53 -10.07 -2.43
N GLU A 5 0.79 -10.12 -2.60
CA GLU A 5 1.52 -9.17 -3.45
C GLU A 5 1.04 -9.25 -4.90
N LYS A 6 0.87 -10.47 -5.42
CA LYS A 6 0.32 -10.71 -6.75
C LYS A 6 -1.09 -10.11 -6.87
N TYR A 7 -2.01 -10.53 -5.98
CA TYR A 7 -3.39 -10.06 -6.00
C TYR A 7 -3.49 -8.53 -5.97
N PHE A 8 -2.84 -7.85 -5.02
CA PHE A 8 -2.92 -6.41 -4.93
C PHE A 8 -2.26 -5.72 -6.13
N SER A 9 -1.13 -6.21 -6.62
CA SER A 9 -0.48 -5.61 -7.80
C SER A 9 -1.34 -5.65 -9.06
N GLU A 10 -2.25 -6.63 -9.18
CA GLU A 10 -3.16 -6.77 -10.32
C GLU A 10 -4.37 -5.82 -10.25
N ILE A 11 -4.72 -5.33 -9.05
CA ILE A 11 -5.94 -4.53 -8.85
C ILE A 11 -5.68 -3.11 -8.38
N ILE A 12 -4.48 -2.78 -7.89
CA ILE A 12 -4.19 -1.53 -7.16
C ILE A 12 -4.51 -0.24 -7.92
N LEU A 13 -4.51 -0.28 -9.26
CA LEU A 13 -4.84 0.87 -10.11
C LEU A 13 -6.31 0.93 -10.55
N ARG A 14 -7.13 -0.06 -10.18
CA ARG A 14 -8.54 -0.17 -10.58
C ARG A 14 -9.49 -0.44 -9.40
N ILE A 15 -9.06 -0.12 -8.17
CA ILE A 15 -9.87 -0.36 -6.96
C ILE A 15 -11.20 0.39 -7.03
N THR A 16 -11.19 1.63 -7.51
CA THR A 16 -12.39 2.49 -7.59
C THR A 16 -13.43 2.00 -8.59
N SER A 17 -13.05 1.11 -9.51
CA SER A 17 -13.96 0.50 -10.48
C SER A 17 -14.41 -0.91 -10.10
N LEU A 18 -13.96 -1.44 -8.96
CA LEU A 18 -14.42 -2.73 -8.47
C LEU A 18 -15.89 -2.61 -8.02
N THR A 19 -16.73 -3.49 -8.54
CA THR A 19 -18.12 -3.65 -8.10
C THR A 19 -18.26 -4.96 -7.31
N ASP A 20 -18.45 -6.09 -7.99
CA ASP A 20 -18.71 -7.39 -7.37
C ASP A 20 -17.49 -7.92 -6.59
N GLU A 21 -16.28 -7.46 -6.95
CA GLU A 21 -15.03 -7.83 -6.32
C GLU A 21 -14.70 -6.98 -5.08
N TYR A 22 -15.46 -5.91 -4.79
CA TYR A 22 -15.10 -4.94 -3.75
C TYR A 22 -15.08 -5.54 -2.34
N ASP A 23 -16.07 -6.35 -1.98
CA ASP A 23 -16.10 -7.03 -0.68
C ASP A 23 -14.93 -8.03 -0.52
N SER A 24 -14.55 -8.68 -1.61
CA SER A 24 -13.37 -9.56 -1.65
C SER A 24 -12.09 -8.75 -1.44
N TYR A 25 -11.96 -7.59 -2.10
CA TYR A 25 -10.87 -6.65 -1.89
C TYR A 25 -10.77 -6.21 -0.42
N ILE A 26 -11.90 -5.81 0.19
CA ILE A 26 -11.96 -5.42 1.60
C ILE A 26 -11.53 -6.59 2.51
N TYR A 27 -12.00 -7.81 2.26
CA TYR A 27 -11.59 -8.98 3.01
C TYR A 27 -10.08 -9.25 2.91
N LYS A 28 -9.50 -9.09 1.71
CA LYS A 28 -8.06 -9.24 1.48
C LYS A 28 -7.26 -8.15 2.19
N CYS A 29 -7.71 -6.89 2.14
CA CYS A 29 -7.08 -5.79 2.88
C CYS A 29 -7.10 -6.03 4.40
N LYS A 30 -8.22 -6.53 4.94
CA LYS A 30 -8.33 -6.95 6.35
C LYS A 30 -7.25 -7.99 6.70
N LYS A 31 -7.18 -9.08 5.95
CA LYS A 31 -6.18 -10.13 6.17
C LYS A 31 -4.74 -9.66 6.00
N TYR A 32 -4.50 -8.76 5.05
CA TYR A 32 -3.19 -8.17 4.84
C TYR A 32 -2.79 -7.24 5.99
N ALA A 33 -3.69 -6.38 6.46
CA ALA A 33 -3.45 -5.52 7.62
C ALA A 33 -3.19 -6.32 8.91
N GLU A 34 -3.91 -7.42 9.13
CA GLU A 34 -3.65 -8.36 10.21
C GLU A 34 -2.23 -8.96 10.12
N TYR A 35 -1.82 -9.39 8.92
CA TYR A 35 -0.45 -9.84 8.66
C TYR A 35 0.60 -8.76 8.99
N LEU A 36 0.41 -7.52 8.50
CA LEU A 36 1.32 -6.40 8.78
C LEU A 36 1.45 -6.14 10.30
N ARG A 37 0.36 -6.28 11.06
CA ARG A 37 0.39 -6.19 12.53
C ARG A 37 1.22 -7.31 13.15
N ASN A 38 0.99 -8.56 12.73
CA ASN A 38 1.67 -9.73 13.29
C ASN A 38 3.19 -9.65 13.08
N GLU A 39 3.61 -9.11 11.94
CA GLU A 39 5.00 -8.80 11.60
C GLU A 39 5.53 -7.51 12.26
N LYS A 40 4.79 -6.90 13.19
CA LYS A 40 5.20 -5.71 13.96
C LYS A 40 5.44 -4.45 13.10
N LEU A 41 4.86 -4.35 11.91
CA LEU A 41 4.95 -3.12 11.11
C LEU A 41 3.97 -2.06 11.62
N THR A 42 4.43 -1.08 12.39
CA THR A 42 3.58 -0.12 13.13
C THR A 42 2.77 0.82 12.25
N THR A 43 1.65 1.35 12.78
CA THR A 43 0.83 2.36 12.11
C THR A 43 1.60 3.64 11.81
N SER A 44 2.58 4.03 12.64
CA SER A 44 3.42 5.21 12.37
C SER A 44 4.35 5.01 11.16
N GLN A 45 4.92 3.82 10.99
CA GLN A 45 5.73 3.48 9.81
C GLN A 45 4.89 3.53 8.53
N ILE A 46 3.67 2.99 8.55
CA ILE A 46 2.76 3.01 7.40
C ILE A 46 2.27 4.44 7.13
N ARG A 47 1.95 5.21 8.17
CA ARG A 47 1.49 6.61 8.05
C ARG A 47 2.50 7.50 7.32
N LYS A 48 3.79 7.24 7.46
CA LYS A 48 4.81 7.98 6.71
C LYS A 48 4.65 7.81 5.19
N ILE A 49 4.38 6.58 4.74
CA ILE A 49 4.15 6.26 3.32
C ILE A 49 2.79 6.81 2.87
N TYR A 50 1.76 6.62 3.69
CA TYR A 50 0.42 7.18 3.47
C TYR A 50 0.46 8.69 3.21
N SER A 51 1.12 9.47 4.08
CA SER A 51 1.20 10.91 3.91
C SER A 51 1.85 11.31 2.59
N ASP A 52 2.87 10.58 2.14
CA ASP A 52 3.52 10.87 0.85
C ASP A 52 2.59 10.62 -0.33
N ILE A 53 1.87 9.48 -0.31
CA ILE A 53 0.93 9.11 -1.37
C ILE A 53 -0.27 10.06 -1.40
N MET A 54 -0.82 10.42 -0.24
CA MET A 54 -1.98 11.32 -0.17
C MET A 54 -1.66 12.72 -0.67
N ASN A 55 -0.43 13.21 -0.42
CA ASN A 55 0.04 14.52 -0.84
C ASN A 55 0.38 14.60 -2.33
N ALA A 56 0.58 13.47 -3.01
CA ALA A 56 0.83 13.45 -4.44
C ALA A 56 -0.40 13.90 -5.22
N LYS A 57 -0.20 14.78 -6.22
CA LYS A 57 -1.30 15.32 -7.04
C LYS A 57 -1.34 14.71 -8.43
N THR A 58 -0.20 14.26 -8.93
CA THR A 58 -0.04 13.71 -10.28
C THR A 58 0.58 12.32 -10.25
N ALA A 59 0.53 11.57 -11.37
CA ALA A 59 1.30 10.32 -11.51
C ALA A 59 2.78 10.55 -11.28
N MET A 60 3.30 11.66 -11.82
CA MET A 60 4.72 11.93 -11.76
C MET A 60 5.17 12.18 -10.32
N ASP A 61 4.33 12.81 -9.50
CA ASP A 61 4.60 12.95 -8.06
C ASP A 61 4.70 11.58 -7.38
N LEU A 62 3.78 10.66 -7.68
CA LEU A 62 3.83 9.28 -7.17
C LEU A 62 5.08 8.54 -7.68
N LYS A 63 5.40 8.61 -8.98
CA LYS A 63 6.61 8.00 -9.55
C LYS A 63 7.89 8.51 -8.91
N ARG A 64 7.94 9.79 -8.53
CA ARG A 64 9.06 10.39 -7.78
C ARG A 64 9.21 9.86 -6.36
N LEU A 65 8.21 9.18 -5.79
CA LEU A 65 8.32 8.54 -4.48
C LEU A 65 9.09 7.22 -4.51
N ARG A 66 9.25 6.56 -5.67
CA ARG A 66 9.91 5.23 -5.77
C ARG A 66 11.30 5.18 -5.10
N PRO A 67 12.22 6.14 -5.30
CA PRO A 67 13.51 6.14 -4.59
C PRO A 67 13.37 6.22 -3.07
N ARG A 68 12.39 6.97 -2.57
CA ARG A 68 12.11 7.08 -1.14
C ARG A 68 11.53 5.78 -0.59
N LEU A 69 10.67 5.09 -1.34
CA LEU A 69 10.18 3.75 -0.98
C LEU A 69 11.34 2.76 -0.89
N ALA A 70 12.24 2.74 -1.87
CA ALA A 70 13.45 1.91 -1.85
C ALA A 70 14.32 2.19 -0.60
N TYR A 71 14.50 3.45 -0.23
CA TYR A 71 15.22 3.83 0.99
C TYR A 71 14.52 3.31 2.27
N ILE A 72 13.20 3.45 2.38
CA ILE A 72 12.44 2.94 3.54
C ILE A 72 12.58 1.42 3.66
N ARG A 73 12.54 0.71 2.53
CA ARG A 73 12.76 -0.74 2.46
C ARG A 73 14.14 -1.11 2.99
N GLY A 74 15.20 -0.51 2.44
CA GLY A 74 16.58 -0.79 2.86
C GLY A 74 16.86 -0.46 4.32
N LYS A 75 16.34 0.67 4.82
CA LYS A 75 16.48 1.07 6.23
C LYS A 75 15.85 0.07 7.20
N SER A 76 14.86 -0.69 6.74
CA SER A 76 14.09 -1.61 7.58
C SER A 76 14.60 -3.05 7.56
N GLU A 77 15.69 -3.35 6.86
CA GLU A 77 16.21 -4.72 6.67
C GLU A 77 16.55 -5.44 7.97
N ASN A 78 17.00 -4.71 8.99
CA ASN A 78 17.35 -5.27 10.30
C ASN A 78 16.16 -5.27 11.30
N SER A 79 14.97 -4.85 10.87
CA SER A 79 13.80 -4.79 11.74
C SER A 79 13.01 -6.10 11.74
N ARG A 80 12.26 -6.36 12.83
CA ARG A 80 11.28 -7.46 12.87
C ARG A 80 10.20 -7.32 11.79
N ALA A 81 9.97 -6.11 11.30
CA ALA A 81 8.99 -5.79 10.27
C ALA A 81 9.52 -5.89 8.83
N LYS A 82 10.76 -6.36 8.61
CA LYS A 82 11.44 -6.32 7.31
C LYS A 82 10.64 -6.97 6.17
N TYR A 83 9.94 -8.07 6.45
CA TYR A 83 9.16 -8.77 5.43
C TYR A 83 7.85 -8.04 5.13
N ALA A 84 7.16 -7.55 6.16
CA ALA A 84 5.93 -6.78 5.99
C ALA A 84 6.15 -5.43 5.28
N ILE A 85 7.18 -4.67 5.67
CA ILE A 85 7.49 -3.39 5.02
C ILE A 85 7.92 -3.58 3.58
N ARG A 86 8.72 -4.63 3.30
CA ARG A 86 9.08 -5.01 1.94
C ARG A 86 7.84 -5.35 1.12
N SER A 87 6.96 -6.19 1.66
CA SER A 87 5.74 -6.58 0.97
C SER A 87 4.86 -5.37 0.61
N LEU A 88 4.68 -4.45 1.55
CA LEU A 88 3.87 -3.24 1.31
C LEU A 88 4.52 -2.35 0.24
N ILE A 89 5.84 -2.16 0.32
CA ILE A 89 6.58 -1.37 -0.65
C ILE A 89 6.58 -2.02 -2.03
N ASP A 90 6.74 -3.33 -2.12
CA ASP A 90 6.77 -4.04 -3.41
C ASP A 90 5.39 -3.97 -4.11
N ILE A 91 4.28 -3.96 -3.36
CA ILE A 91 2.93 -3.72 -3.90
C ILE A 91 2.80 -2.28 -4.44
N LEU A 92 3.19 -1.30 -3.61
CA LEU A 92 3.08 0.12 -3.97
C LEU A 92 3.99 0.49 -5.15
N ASP A 93 5.24 0.03 -5.14
CA ASP A 93 6.21 0.32 -6.19
C ASP A 93 5.75 -0.23 -7.54
N LYS A 94 5.19 -1.44 -7.58
CA LYS A 94 4.59 -2.01 -8.79
C LYS A 94 3.41 -1.16 -9.30
N GLY A 95 2.48 -0.79 -8.42
CA GLY A 95 1.37 0.08 -8.81
C GLY A 95 1.85 1.42 -9.36
N ILE A 96 2.78 2.06 -8.66
CA ILE A 96 3.35 3.35 -9.06
C ILE A 96 4.14 3.24 -10.38
N GLU A 97 4.89 2.15 -10.57
CA GLU A 97 5.60 1.87 -11.82
C GLU A 97 4.63 1.77 -13.00
N SER A 98 3.50 1.09 -12.82
CA SER A 98 2.48 0.88 -13.84
C SER A 98 1.58 2.08 -14.13
N LEU A 99 1.58 3.12 -13.29
CA LEU A 99 0.78 4.33 -13.51
C LEU A 99 0.96 4.92 -14.91
N ASN A 100 -0.14 5.23 -15.57
CA ASN A 100 -0.15 6.09 -16.74
C ASN A 100 0.15 7.54 -16.32
N VAL A 101 0.95 8.25 -17.12
CA VAL A 101 1.28 9.66 -16.87
C VAL A 101 0.24 10.62 -17.47
N ASN A 102 -0.62 10.13 -18.36
CA ASN A 102 -1.73 10.87 -18.97
C ASN A 102 -3.06 10.25 -18.51
N ASP A 103 -4.06 11.08 -18.21
CA ASP A 103 -5.45 10.68 -17.87
C ASP A 103 -5.56 9.56 -16.82
N ASN A 104 -5.08 9.84 -15.60
CA ASN A 104 -4.83 8.82 -14.58
C ASN A 104 -5.47 9.11 -13.21
N GLU A 105 -6.49 9.96 -13.18
CA GLU A 105 -7.15 10.38 -11.95
C GLU A 105 -7.69 9.18 -11.15
N GLU A 106 -8.33 8.23 -11.83
CA GLU A 106 -8.87 7.02 -11.20
C GLU A 106 -7.77 6.05 -10.71
N GLU A 107 -6.63 5.99 -11.41
CA GLU A 107 -5.48 5.19 -10.96
C GLU A 107 -4.85 5.78 -9.68
N ILE A 108 -4.70 7.11 -9.65
CA ILE A 108 -4.22 7.85 -8.47
C ILE A 108 -5.19 7.64 -7.30
N LYS A 109 -6.50 7.74 -7.56
CA LYS A 109 -7.55 7.56 -6.55
C LYS A 109 -7.54 6.12 -6.02
N SER A 110 -7.38 5.12 -6.88
CA SER A 110 -7.25 3.71 -6.49
C SER A 110 -6.02 3.46 -5.60
N LEU A 111 -4.86 4.04 -5.93
CA LEU A 111 -3.67 3.95 -5.08
C LEU A 111 -3.88 4.60 -3.70
N LYS A 112 -4.55 5.76 -3.66
CA LYS A 112 -4.89 6.45 -2.41
C LYS A 112 -5.86 5.62 -1.57
N GLU A 113 -6.91 5.09 -2.18
CA GLU A 113 -7.87 4.21 -1.52
C GLU A 113 -7.20 2.95 -0.96
N PHE A 114 -6.26 2.36 -1.70
CA PHE A 114 -5.48 1.22 -1.21
C PHE A 114 -4.75 1.55 0.10
N ILE A 115 -3.89 2.57 0.08
CA ILE A 115 -3.07 2.88 1.26
C ILE A 115 -3.92 3.37 2.43
N GLU A 116 -5.01 4.10 2.17
CA GLU A 116 -5.97 4.51 3.17
C GLU A 116 -6.66 3.30 3.81
N THR A 117 -7.13 2.34 3.00
CA THR A 117 -7.75 1.10 3.47
C THR A 117 -6.79 0.29 4.34
N ILE A 118 -5.53 0.17 3.93
CA ILE A 118 -4.51 -0.53 4.72
C ILE A 118 -4.23 0.17 6.04
N VAL A 119 -4.12 1.51 6.06
CA VAL A 119 -3.94 2.28 7.30
C VAL A 119 -5.15 2.12 8.22
N ALA A 120 -6.37 2.20 7.68
CA ALA A 120 -7.61 2.06 8.44
C ALA A 120 -7.69 0.68 9.12
N TYR A 121 -7.47 -0.39 8.37
CA TYR A 121 -7.49 -1.73 8.95
C TYR A 121 -6.28 -2.00 9.85
N ARG A 122 -5.10 -1.42 9.56
CA ARG A 122 -3.97 -1.55 10.50
C ARG A 122 -4.28 -0.89 11.83
N LYS A 123 -4.98 0.24 11.84
CA LYS A 123 -5.46 0.88 13.08
C LYS A 123 -6.52 0.02 13.77
N TYR A 124 -7.49 -0.52 13.01
CA TYR A 124 -8.51 -1.43 13.54
C TYR A 124 -7.91 -2.65 14.26
N TYR A 125 -6.90 -3.29 13.68
CA TYR A 125 -6.27 -4.47 14.30
C TYR A 125 -5.32 -4.13 15.46
N GLY A 126 -4.93 -2.86 15.67
CA GLY A 126 -4.03 -2.55 16.77
C GLY A 126 -3.74 -1.08 17.01
N ASP A 127 -4.33 -0.61 18.11
CA ASP A 127 -3.76 0.31 19.11
C ASP A 127 -3.74 -0.33 20.53
N ASN A 128 -3.74 -1.67 20.65
CA ASN A 128 -3.55 -2.34 21.95
C ASN A 128 -2.06 -2.68 22.18
N THR A 129 -1.27 -1.66 22.53
CA THR A 129 -0.09 -1.69 23.44
C THR A 129 0.53 -0.31 23.50
#